data_AF-A0A9P1EBY2-F1
#
_entry.id   AF-A0A9P1EBY2-F1
#
_cell.length_a   1.000
_cell.length_b   1.000
_cell.length_c   1.000
_cell.angle_alpha   90.00
_cell.angle_beta   90.00
_cell.angle_gamma   90.00
#
_symmetry.space_group_name_H-M   'P 1'
#
loop_
_entity.id
_entity.type
_entity.pdbx_description
1 polymer ?
#
loop_
_entity_poly.entity_id
_entity_poly.type
_entity_poly.pdbx_seq_one_letter_code
_entity_poly.pdbx_strand_id
1 'polypeptide(L)'
;MFFEFTFRFMYMPIPHTAEVLSEALYTCLLEWNIDNKLSTITVDNCSTNDAMLDLVKGKLSLDSLLLGGNLLHMCCRAHILNLVVKDGLDTIHGAIEKVRDSASYWKGTPKRWEKFEDTARQLRISLGKIVKSSLLTIRHVRTQLT
;
A
#
# COMPACT_ATOMS: atom_id res chain seq x y z
N MET A 1 -2.55 22.31 -11.61
CA MET A 1 -1.52 22.31 -10.54
C MET A 1 -2.25 22.03 -9.25
N PHE A 2 -2.11 20.83 -8.70
CA PHE A 2 -2.67 20.50 -7.37
C PHE A 2 -1.60 20.89 -6.35
N PHE A 3 -1.92 21.82 -5.46
CA PHE A 3 -1.07 22.11 -4.32
C PHE A 3 -1.42 21.13 -3.21
N GLU A 4 -0.41 20.45 -2.67
CA GLU A 4 -0.55 19.54 -1.54
C GLU A 4 0.08 20.21 -0.33
N PHE A 5 -0.70 20.32 0.76
CA PHE A 5 -0.24 20.86 2.03
C PHE A 5 -0.62 19.88 3.14
N THR A 6 0.36 19.49 3.95
CA THR A 6 0.10 18.72 5.16
C THR A 6 -0.27 19.66 6.29
N PHE A 7 -1.52 19.58 6.75
CA PHE A 7 -2.00 20.41 7.86
C PHE A 7 -1.53 19.89 9.22
N ARG A 8 -1.66 18.58 9.48
CA ARG A 8 -1.36 18.01 10.79
C ARG A 8 -0.99 16.53 10.72
N PHE A 9 0.00 16.15 11.54
CA PHE A 9 0.16 14.78 12.02
C PHE A 9 -0.20 14.75 13.49
N MET A 10 -0.99 13.75 13.90
CA MET A 10 -1.35 13.57 15.30
C MET A 10 -1.25 12.10 15.68
N TYR A 11 -0.86 11.85 16.92
CA TYR A 11 -0.94 10.52 17.49
C TYR A 11 -2.40 10.23 17.87
N MET A 12 -2.91 9.09 17.44
CA MET A 12 -4.29 8.71 17.70
C MET A 12 -4.37 7.84 18.95
N PRO A 13 -5.15 8.22 19.98
CA PRO A 13 -5.33 7.38 21.16
C PRO A 13 -6.03 6.05 20.80
N ILE A 14 -5.63 5.01 21.52
CA ILE A 14 -6.28 3.70 21.50
C ILE A 14 -7.47 3.77 22.49
N PRO A 15 -8.66 3.25 22.16
CA PRO A 15 -8.98 2.47 20.96
C PRO A 15 -9.30 3.31 19.71
N HIS A 16 -8.93 2.81 18.54
CA HIS A 16 -9.27 3.41 17.24
C HIS A 16 -10.73 3.09 16.85
N THR A 17 -11.69 3.52 17.68
CA THR A 17 -13.12 3.43 17.36
C THR A 17 -13.55 4.61 16.50
N ALA A 18 -14.72 4.48 15.87
CA ALA A 18 -15.29 5.53 15.03
C ALA A 18 -15.49 6.84 15.81
N GLU A 19 -15.92 6.75 17.08
CA GLU A 19 -16.18 7.89 17.94
C GLU A 19 -14.89 8.66 18.23
N VAL A 20 -13.86 7.96 18.67
CA VAL A 20 -12.55 8.53 19.03
C VAL A 20 -11.92 9.21 17.80
N LEU A 21 -11.96 8.54 16.64
CA LEU A 21 -11.48 9.11 15.37
C LEU A 21 -12.32 10.32 14.92
N SER A 22 -13.65 10.28 15.10
CA SER A 22 -14.54 11.38 14.72
C SER A 22 -14.28 12.64 15.53
N GLU A 23 -14.03 12.52 16.83
CA GLU A 23 -13.67 13.64 17.69
C GLU A 23 -12.34 14.25 17.26
N ALA A 24 -11.31 13.41 17.10
CA ALA A 24 -9.99 13.87 16.67
C ALA A 24 -10.04 14.63 15.34
N LEU A 25 -10.76 14.08 14.34
CA LEU A 25 -10.91 14.74 13.05
C LEU A 25 -11.70 16.05 13.18
N TYR A 26 -12.84 16.04 13.86
CA TYR A 26 -13.69 17.22 14.01
C TYR A 26 -12.99 18.35 14.77
N THR A 27 -12.30 18.04 15.87
CA THR A 27 -11.48 19.02 16.60
C THR A 27 -10.40 19.62 15.71
N CYS A 28 -9.73 18.81 14.89
CA CYS A 28 -8.75 19.31 13.91
C CYS A 28 -9.41 20.30 12.93
N LEU A 29 -10.56 19.94 12.35
CA LEU A 29 -11.28 20.80 11.41
C LEU A 29 -11.65 22.17 12.01
N LEU A 30 -12.09 22.19 13.28
CA LEU A 30 -12.41 23.41 14.02
C LEU A 30 -11.17 24.25 14.34
N GLU A 31 -10.08 23.63 14.81
CA GLU A 31 -8.84 24.34 15.14
C GLU A 31 -8.23 25.06 13.93
N TRP A 32 -8.40 24.48 12.73
CA TRP A 32 -8.00 25.09 11.47
C TRP A 32 -9.07 26.02 10.87
N ASN A 33 -10.27 26.09 11.46
CA ASN A 33 -11.42 26.87 10.98
C ASN A 33 -11.77 26.56 9.50
N ILE A 34 -11.81 25.26 9.20
CA ILE A 34 -12.11 24.71 7.87
C ILE A 34 -13.35 23.81 7.87
N ASP A 35 -14.02 23.63 9.00
CA ASP A 35 -15.22 22.80 9.16
C ASP A 35 -16.35 23.18 8.17
N ASN A 36 -16.46 24.46 7.79
CA ASN A 36 -17.41 24.95 6.79
C ASN A 36 -16.82 25.12 5.37
N LYS A 37 -15.57 24.67 5.15
CA LYS A 37 -14.84 24.80 3.87
C LYS A 37 -14.44 23.44 3.30
N LEU A 38 -15.15 22.39 3.70
CA LEU A 38 -14.90 21.04 3.23
C LEU A 38 -15.67 20.75 1.95
N SER A 39 -14.96 20.18 0.98
CA SER A 39 -15.56 19.60 -0.22
C SER A 39 -15.67 18.09 -0.08
N THR A 40 -14.53 17.43 0.20
CA THR A 40 -14.43 15.97 0.29
C THR A 40 -13.37 15.58 1.31
N ILE A 41 -13.65 14.51 2.05
CA ILE A 41 -12.73 13.77 2.89
C ILE A 41 -12.51 12.41 2.22
N THR A 42 -11.25 12.04 2.06
CA THR A 42 -10.86 10.75 1.48
C THR A 42 -10.22 9.87 2.56
N VAL A 43 -10.80 8.70 2.78
CA VAL A 43 -10.34 7.71 3.76
C VAL A 43 -10.12 6.35 3.08
N ASP A 44 -9.35 5.45 3.70
CA ASP A 44 -9.27 4.07 3.24
C ASP A 44 -10.61 3.34 3.48
N ASN A 45 -10.85 2.29 2.69
CA ASN A 45 -12.11 1.55 2.68
C ASN A 45 -12.19 0.60 3.88
N CYS A 46 -12.47 1.16 5.06
CA CYS A 46 -12.58 0.46 6.33
C CYS A 46 -13.88 0.86 7.02
N SER A 47 -14.64 -0.13 7.51
CA SER A 47 -15.93 0.10 8.19
C SER A 47 -15.87 1.11 9.33
N THR A 48 -14.75 1.16 10.07
CA THR A 48 -14.55 2.16 11.13
C THR A 48 -14.50 3.58 10.59
N ASN A 49 -13.89 3.79 9.41
CA ASN A 49 -13.83 5.10 8.79
C ASN A 49 -15.18 5.53 8.22
N ASP A 50 -15.95 4.59 7.67
CA ASP A 50 -17.31 4.86 7.20
C ASP A 50 -18.17 5.37 8.37
N ALA A 51 -18.16 4.63 9.48
CA ALA A 51 -18.87 5.02 10.70
C ALA A 51 -18.36 6.36 11.27
N MET A 52 -17.04 6.59 11.26
CA MET A 52 -16.44 7.85 11.69
C MET A 52 -16.92 9.03 10.83
N LEU A 53 -17.00 8.87 9.51
CA LEU A 53 -17.45 9.93 8.61
C LEU A 53 -18.92 10.25 8.80
N ASP A 54 -19.76 9.26 9.10
CA ASP A 54 -21.16 9.49 9.41
C ASP A 54 -21.34 10.27 10.73
N LEU A 55 -20.51 10.00 11.74
CA LEU A 55 -20.46 10.81 12.97
C LEU A 55 -19.99 12.24 12.70
N VAL A 56 -18.95 12.43 11.88
CA VAL A 56 -18.44 13.77 11.52
C VAL A 56 -19.48 14.55 10.71
N LYS A 57 -20.16 13.92 9.75
CA LYS A 57 -21.27 14.55 9.01
C LYS A 57 -22.34 15.09 9.93
N GLY A 58 -22.70 14.36 10.99
CA GLY A 58 -23.68 14.80 11.99
C GLY A 58 -23.24 16.01 12.83
N LYS A 59 -21.94 16.31 12.88
CA LYS A 59 -21.37 17.47 13.60
C LYS A 59 -21.13 18.69 12.71
N LEU A 60 -21.16 18.51 11.39
CA LEU A 60 -20.94 19.57 10.43
C LEU A 60 -22.25 20.25 10.05
N SER A 61 -22.19 21.56 9.77
CA SER A 61 -23.33 22.28 9.21
C SER A 61 -23.44 21.98 7.71
N LEU A 62 -24.22 20.96 7.33
CA LEU A 62 -24.33 20.48 5.95
C LEU A 62 -24.73 21.59 4.96
N ASP A 63 -25.56 22.55 5.39
CA ASP A 63 -25.99 23.68 4.56
C ASP A 63 -24.83 24.61 4.16
N SER A 64 -23.74 24.60 4.93
CA SER A 64 -22.52 25.35 4.61
C SER A 64 -21.56 24.59 3.69
N LEU A 65 -21.78 23.30 3.48
CA LEU A 65 -20.89 22.45 2.69
C LEU A 65 -21.29 22.43 1.22
N LEU A 66 -20.31 22.14 0.37
CA LEU A 66 -20.52 21.97 -1.07
C LEU A 66 -21.59 20.89 -1.34
N LEU A 67 -22.60 21.26 -2.12
CA LEU A 67 -23.74 20.41 -2.48
C LEU A 67 -24.43 19.77 -1.25
N GLY A 68 -24.52 20.50 -0.13
CA GLY A 68 -25.16 19.99 1.09
C GLY A 68 -24.42 18.82 1.74
N GLY A 69 -23.12 18.67 1.46
CA GLY A 69 -22.30 17.56 1.97
C GLY A 69 -22.40 16.25 1.16
N ASN A 70 -23.12 16.24 0.03
CA ASN A 70 -23.28 15.04 -0.81
C ASN A 70 -21.96 14.49 -1.38
N LEU A 71 -20.92 15.33 -1.48
CA LEU A 71 -19.58 14.93 -1.95
C LEU A 71 -18.56 14.76 -0.83
N LEU A 72 -18.99 14.77 0.43
CA LEU A 72 -18.08 14.80 1.58
C LEU A 72 -17.31 13.48 1.76
N HIS A 73 -17.85 12.35 1.31
CA HIS A 73 -17.17 11.05 1.43
C HIS A 73 -16.73 10.53 0.06
N MET A 74 -15.42 10.28 -0.10
CA MET A 74 -14.88 9.46 -1.19
C MET A 74 -13.91 8.40 -0.66
N CYS A 75 -13.92 7.22 -1.26
CA CYS A 75 -12.93 6.18 -0.95
C CYS A 75 -11.56 6.52 -1.57
N CYS A 76 -10.48 6.15 -0.88
CA CYS A 76 -9.12 6.32 -1.38
C CYS A 76 -8.87 5.50 -2.65
N ARG A 77 -8.62 6.17 -3.78
CA ARG A 77 -8.33 5.54 -5.07
C ARG A 77 -7.15 4.57 -5.00
N ALA A 78 -6.10 4.92 -4.26
CA ALA A 78 -4.93 4.07 -4.08
C ALA A 78 -5.29 2.79 -3.31
N HIS A 79 -6.19 2.87 -2.34
CA HIS A 79 -6.69 1.70 -1.61
C HIS A 79 -7.51 0.78 -2.53
N ILE A 80 -8.42 1.33 -3.34
CA ILE A 80 -9.17 0.53 -4.31
C ILE A 80 -8.24 -0.16 -5.31
N LEU A 81 -7.23 0.56 -5.82
CA LEU A 81 -6.24 -0.03 -6.70
C LEU A 81 -5.47 -1.17 -6.01
N ASN A 82 -5.10 -0.99 -4.74
CA ASN A 82 -4.44 -2.04 -3.96
C ASN A 82 -5.33 -3.28 -3.79
N LEU A 83 -6.65 -3.11 -3.57
CA LEU A 83 -7.58 -4.23 -3.51
C LEU A 83 -7.67 -4.99 -4.85
N VAL A 84 -7.80 -4.28 -5.96
CA VAL A 84 -7.85 -4.88 -7.31
C VAL A 84 -6.54 -5.63 -7.62
N VAL A 85 -5.39 -5.04 -7.29
CA VAL A 85 -4.09 -5.68 -7.50
C VAL A 85 -3.96 -6.94 -6.65
N LYS A 86 -4.36 -6.89 -5.38
CA LYS A 86 -4.33 -8.06 -4.48
C LYS A 86 -5.19 -9.21 -5.01
N ASP A 87 -6.44 -8.92 -5.39
CA ASP A 87 -7.36 -9.93 -5.94
C ASP A 87 -6.80 -10.56 -7.24
N GLY A 88 -6.23 -9.73 -8.11
CA GLY A 88 -5.54 -10.21 -9.31
C GLY A 88 -4.34 -11.09 -9.00
N LEU A 89 -3.52 -10.71 -8.01
CA LEU A 89 -2.36 -11.50 -7.57
C LEU A 89 -2.76 -12.83 -6.92
N ASP A 90 -3.83 -12.85 -6.12
CA ASP A 90 -4.35 -14.05 -5.49
C ASP A 90 -4.86 -15.05 -6.54
N THR A 91 -5.51 -14.56 -7.60
CA THR A 91 -5.95 -15.39 -8.74
C THR A 91 -4.79 -16.12 -9.42
N ILE A 92 -3.62 -15.47 -9.54
CA ILE A 92 -2.43 -16.05 -10.17
C ILE A 92 -1.41 -16.59 -9.18
N HIS A 93 -1.77 -16.68 -7.90
CA HIS A 93 -0.86 -17.02 -6.80
C HIS A 93 -0.08 -18.31 -7.10
N GLY A 94 -0.76 -19.38 -7.50
CA GLY A 94 -0.12 -20.67 -7.79
C GLY A 94 0.90 -20.62 -8.94
N ALA A 95 0.73 -19.73 -9.91
CA ALA A 95 1.73 -19.53 -10.98
C ALA A 95 2.96 -18.77 -10.45
N ILE A 96 2.74 -17.74 -9.63
CA ILE A 96 3.80 -16.98 -8.96
C ILE A 96 4.62 -17.91 -8.07
N GLU A 97 3.97 -18.78 -7.28
CA GLU A 97 4.65 -19.73 -6.40
C GLU A 97 5.53 -20.70 -7.20
N LYS A 98 5.02 -21.29 -8.29
CA LYS A 98 5.82 -22.18 -9.15
C LYS A 98 7.05 -21.49 -9.75
N VAL A 99 6.92 -20.24 -10.18
CA VAL A 99 8.06 -19.44 -10.70
C VAL A 99 9.06 -19.16 -9.58
N ARG A 100 8.57 -18.77 -8.39
CA ARG A 100 9.39 -18.51 -7.20
C ARG A 100 10.16 -19.75 -6.76
N ASP A 101 9.50 -20.91 -6.72
CA ASP A 101 10.09 -22.18 -6.32
C ASP A 101 11.13 -22.65 -7.33
N SER A 102 10.85 -22.53 -8.63
CA SER A 102 11.83 -22.81 -9.69
C SER A 102 13.05 -21.90 -9.58
N ALA A 103 12.85 -20.60 -9.43
CA ALA A 103 13.95 -19.64 -9.24
C ALA A 103 14.76 -19.96 -7.97
N SER A 104 14.08 -20.33 -6.88
CA SER A 104 14.71 -20.70 -5.61
C SER A 104 15.50 -22.00 -5.72
N TYR A 105 15.00 -22.99 -6.46
CA TYR A 105 15.68 -24.25 -6.72
C TYR A 105 17.03 -24.05 -7.43
N TRP A 106 17.04 -23.28 -8.52
CA TRP A 106 18.25 -23.01 -9.30
C TRP A 106 19.26 -22.15 -8.53
N LYS A 107 18.80 -21.23 -7.69
CA LYS A 107 19.64 -20.39 -6.82
C LYS A 107 20.08 -21.09 -5.54
N GLY A 108 19.45 -22.21 -5.16
CA GLY A 108 19.63 -22.82 -3.85
C GLY A 108 21.04 -23.36 -3.58
N THR A 109 21.81 -23.72 -4.61
CA THR A 109 23.20 -24.16 -4.45
C THR A 109 24.10 -23.73 -5.61
N PRO A 110 25.41 -23.53 -5.37
CA PRO A 110 26.37 -23.19 -6.44
C PRO A 110 26.37 -24.21 -7.60
N LYS A 111 26.31 -25.50 -7.28
CA LYS A 111 26.29 -26.58 -8.27
C LYS A 111 25.05 -26.55 -9.17
N ARG A 112 23.87 -26.24 -8.62
CA ARG A 112 22.63 -26.09 -9.41
C ARG A 112 22.72 -24.87 -10.32
N TRP A 113 23.32 -23.79 -9.83
CA TRP A 113 23.53 -22.58 -10.60
C TRP A 113 24.51 -22.77 -11.77
N GLU A 114 25.65 -23.41 -11.53
CA GLU A 114 26.63 -23.75 -12.59
C GLU A 114 25.96 -24.57 -13.69
N LYS A 115 25.18 -25.59 -13.32
CA LYS A 115 24.41 -26.39 -14.27
C LYS A 115 23.39 -25.55 -15.06
N PHE A 116 22.74 -24.58 -14.42
CA PHE A 116 21.82 -23.65 -15.08
C PHE A 116 22.55 -22.77 -16.11
N GLU A 117 23.73 -22.23 -15.76
CA GLU A 117 24.55 -21.43 -16.66
C GLU A 117 25.08 -22.24 -17.84
N ASP A 118 25.53 -23.47 -17.60
CA ASP A 118 25.95 -24.40 -18.66
C ASP A 118 24.83 -24.69 -19.64
N THR A 119 23.63 -24.95 -19.12
CA THR A 119 22.44 -25.20 -19.95
C THR A 119 22.06 -23.96 -20.76
N ALA A 120 22.10 -22.77 -20.15
CA ALA A 120 21.84 -21.52 -20.86
C ALA A 120 22.86 -21.25 -21.98
N ARG A 121 24.15 -21.55 -21.73
CA ARG A 121 25.21 -21.48 -22.75
C ARG A 121 24.96 -22.43 -23.91
N GLN A 122 24.59 -23.68 -23.63
CA GLN A 122 24.27 -24.67 -24.66
C GLN A 122 23.09 -24.23 -25.53
N LEU A 123 22.05 -23.65 -24.90
CA LEU A 123 20.87 -23.13 -25.59
C LEU A 123 21.09 -21.74 -26.23
N ARG A 124 22.30 -21.18 -26.14
CA ARG A 124 22.67 -19.84 -26.64
C ARG A 124 21.78 -18.71 -26.09
N ILE A 125 21.28 -18.89 -24.86
CA ILE A 125 20.46 -17.89 -24.17
C ILE A 125 21.39 -16.94 -23.42
N SER A 126 21.29 -15.65 -23.71
CA SER A 126 22.04 -14.62 -22.97
C SER A 126 21.40 -14.36 -21.61
N LEU A 127 22.12 -14.66 -20.53
CA LEU A 127 21.68 -14.35 -19.17
C LEU A 127 21.85 -12.86 -18.89
N GLY A 128 20.72 -12.15 -18.74
CA GLY A 128 20.67 -10.71 -18.48
C GLY A 128 21.22 -10.31 -17.10
N LYS A 129 21.54 -9.02 -16.93
CA LYS A 129 22.17 -8.46 -15.71
C LYS A 129 21.38 -8.74 -14.42
N ILE A 130 20.05 -8.77 -14.48
CA ILE A 130 19.15 -9.03 -13.34
C ILE A 130 19.33 -10.45 -12.79
N VAL A 131 19.56 -11.41 -13.68
CA VAL A 131 19.78 -12.82 -13.31
C VAL A 131 21.15 -13.00 -12.64
N LYS A 132 22.14 -12.18 -13.02
CA LYS A 132 23.50 -12.20 -12.48
C LYS A 132 23.67 -11.42 -11.17
N SER A 133 22.93 -10.31 -10.98
CA SER A 133 23.10 -9.41 -9.83
C SER A 133 22.56 -9.97 -8.51
N SER A 134 21.57 -10.88 -8.55
CA SER A 134 20.97 -11.50 -7.37
C SER A 134 21.94 -12.39 -6.55
N LEU A 135 23.17 -12.62 -7.04
CA LEU A 135 24.14 -13.56 -6.47
C LEU A 135 25.29 -12.89 -5.71
N LEU A 136 25.55 -11.60 -5.94
CA LEU A 136 26.60 -10.88 -5.21
C LEU A 136 26.28 -10.82 -3.72
N THR A 137 25.00 -10.77 -3.35
CA THR A 137 24.54 -10.76 -1.96
C THR A 137 24.76 -12.10 -1.25
N ILE A 138 24.59 -13.25 -1.94
CA ILE A 138 24.72 -14.57 -1.32
C ILE A 138 26.20 -14.98 -1.17
N ARG A 139 27.07 -14.60 -2.12
CA ARG A 139 28.52 -14.87 -2.01
C ARG A 139 29.18 -14.08 -0.88
N HIS A 140 28.78 -12.82 -0.66
CA HIS A 140 29.40 -11.97 0.37
C HIS A 140 29.10 -12.44 1.81
N VAL A 141 27.90 -12.96 2.06
CA VAL A 141 27.51 -13.47 3.40
C VAL A 141 28.27 -14.76 3.75
N ARG A 142 28.65 -15.58 2.76
CA ARG A 142 29.37 -16.84 3.01
C ARG A 142 30.88 -16.66 3.28
N THR A 143 31.49 -15.58 2.78
CA THR A 143 32.90 -15.26 3.04
C THR A 143 33.17 -14.57 4.37
N GLN A 144 32.13 -14.23 5.15
CA GLN A 144 32.29 -13.66 6.51
C GLN A 144 31.99 -14.67 7.64
N LEU A 145 31.76 -15.94 7.30
CA LEU A 145 31.46 -17.02 8.26
C LEU A 145 32.45 -18.20 8.16
N THR A 146 33.64 -17.97 7.64
CA THR A 146 34.81 -18.85 7.70
C THR A 146 36.00 -18.04 8.15
#